data_AF-A0A352T3E8-F1
#
_entry.id   AF-A0A352T3E8-F1
#
_cell.length_a   1.000
_cell.length_b   1.000
_cell.length_c   1.000
_cell.angle_alpha   90.00
_cell.angle_beta   90.00
_cell.angle_gamma   90.00
#
_symmetry.space_group_name_H-M   'P 1'
#
loop_
_entity.id
_entity.type
_entity.pdbx_description
1 polymer ?
#
loop_
_entity_poly.entity_id
_entity_poly.type
_entity_poly.pdbx_seq_one_letter_code
_entity_poly.pdbx_strand_id
1 'polypeptide(L)'
;MNKNSQEFVDVLLKKLVKLNYIKPGDVPNIDLYMDQVTTFMDEHLSDIKRHEDDKILTKTMINNYTKNNLLPPPVKKKYSKEHIYVLTFIYYLKNILSISDIQKLLNPLTDKFFNTDGVPALDTIYKEIYDMEKLQLEALPQDVLGKTELSKQAFCDVENEEDKDFLQLFMLVCLLSFDVYMKKNIIESLIDDYTAKKASSDKPKTKEEIKEEKREAKEEAKEAKRAAKQKK
;
A
#
# COMPACT_ATOMS: atom_id res chain seq x y z
N MET A 1 21.57 -7.55 -25.20
CA MET A 1 20.96 -8.36 -24.14
C MET A 1 20.73 -9.70 -24.77
N ASN A 2 21.59 -10.66 -24.47
CA ASN A 2 21.51 -11.99 -25.06
C ASN A 2 20.16 -12.68 -24.81
N LYS A 3 19.87 -13.70 -25.63
CA LYS A 3 18.64 -14.51 -25.54
C LYS A 3 18.39 -15.07 -24.13
N ASN A 4 19.45 -15.41 -23.41
CA ASN A 4 19.36 -16.01 -22.07
C ASN A 4 18.78 -15.04 -21.04
N SER A 5 19.17 -13.76 -21.09
CA SER A 5 18.61 -12.72 -20.22
C SER A 5 17.14 -12.42 -20.53
N GLN A 6 16.70 -12.55 -21.79
CA GLN A 6 15.29 -12.36 -22.15
C GLN A 6 14.43 -13.53 -21.69
N GLU A 7 14.87 -14.76 -21.96
CA GLU A 7 14.20 -15.96 -21.46
C GLU A 7 14.12 -15.94 -19.93
N PHE A 8 15.15 -15.43 -19.26
CA PHE A 8 15.12 -15.18 -17.83
C PHE A 8 14.04 -14.18 -17.41
N VAL A 9 13.91 -13.02 -18.09
CA VAL A 9 12.83 -12.05 -17.82
C VAL A 9 11.46 -12.68 -18.04
N ASP A 10 11.26 -13.43 -19.11
CA ASP A 10 9.98 -14.10 -19.40
C ASP A 10 9.63 -15.17 -18.35
N VAL A 11 10.61 -15.97 -17.92
CA VAL A 11 10.44 -16.96 -16.85
C VAL A 11 10.16 -16.27 -15.51
N LEU A 12 10.88 -15.18 -15.22
CA LEU A 12 10.69 -14.40 -14.01
C LEU A 12 9.30 -13.76 -13.97
N LEU A 13 8.83 -13.16 -15.08
CA LEU A 13 7.48 -12.59 -15.18
C LEU A 13 6.40 -13.66 -14.98
N LYS A 14 6.57 -14.85 -15.58
CA LYS A 14 5.66 -15.98 -15.35
C LYS A 14 5.64 -16.45 -13.90
N LYS A 15 6.76 -16.35 -13.18
CA LYS A 15 6.83 -16.63 -11.74
C LYS A 15 6.17 -15.52 -10.92
N LEU A 16 6.42 -14.25 -11.26
CA LEU A 16 5.87 -13.08 -10.57
C LEU A 16 4.34 -13.01 -10.64
N VAL A 17 3.75 -13.29 -11.80
CA VAL A 17 2.27 -13.35 -11.97
C VAL A 17 1.64 -14.48 -11.15
N LYS A 18 2.42 -15.53 -10.83
CA LYS A 18 1.99 -16.66 -10.02
C LYS A 18 2.32 -16.50 -8.53
N LEU A 19 2.90 -15.37 -8.11
CA LEU A 19 3.20 -15.14 -6.70
C LEU A 19 1.94 -15.30 -5.86
N ASN A 20 2.08 -16.07 -4.78
CA ASN A 20 1.04 -16.15 -3.78
C ASN A 20 1.00 -14.81 -3.02
N TYR A 21 -0.12 -14.13 -3.15
CA TYR A 21 -0.54 -13.05 -2.28
C TYR A 21 -1.56 -13.63 -1.32
N ILE A 22 -1.65 -13.08 -0.11
CA ILE A 22 -2.71 -13.47 0.82
C ILE A 22 -4.05 -13.05 0.21
N LYS A 23 -4.88 -14.00 -0.23
CA LYS A 23 -6.19 -13.68 -0.77
C LYS A 23 -7.16 -13.37 0.39
N PRO A 24 -8.16 -12.51 0.18
CA PRO A 24 -9.16 -12.23 1.22
C PRO A 24 -9.81 -13.49 1.82
N GLY A 25 -10.00 -14.54 1.01
CA GLY A 25 -10.56 -15.82 1.42
C GLY A 25 -9.58 -16.80 2.09
N ASP A 26 -8.26 -16.58 1.97
CA ASP A 26 -7.25 -17.47 2.56
C ASP A 26 -7.03 -17.16 4.04
N VAL A 27 -7.34 -15.94 4.49
CA VAL A 27 -7.17 -15.55 5.89
C VAL A 27 -8.18 -16.28 6.79
N PRO A 28 -7.71 -17.06 7.78
CA PRO A 28 -8.59 -17.85 8.64
C PRO A 28 -9.61 -16.99 9.39
N ASN A 29 -10.83 -17.48 9.52
CA ASN A 29 -11.87 -16.85 10.33
C ASN A 29 -11.80 -17.26 11.82
N ILE A 30 -10.59 -17.53 12.32
CA ILE A 30 -10.31 -17.88 13.71
C ILE A 30 -9.12 -17.05 14.21
N ASP A 31 -9.11 -16.74 15.50
CA ASP A 31 -7.97 -16.03 16.10
C ASP A 31 -6.75 -16.95 16.23
N LEU A 32 -5.60 -16.45 15.80
CA LEU A 32 -4.33 -17.18 15.74
C LEU A 32 -3.39 -16.79 16.89
N TYR A 33 -2.66 -17.75 17.45
CA TYR A 33 -1.52 -17.45 18.30
C TYR A 33 -0.33 -16.93 17.48
N MET A 34 0.58 -16.20 18.12
CA MET A 34 1.78 -15.61 17.48
C MET A 34 2.49 -16.54 16.50
N ASP A 35 2.72 -17.79 16.90
CA ASP A 35 3.49 -18.75 16.09
C ASP A 35 2.72 -19.13 14.82
N GLN A 36 1.39 -19.28 14.94
CA GLN A 36 0.50 -19.53 13.81
C GLN A 36 0.44 -18.33 12.86
N VAL A 37 0.49 -17.09 13.38
CA VAL A 37 0.59 -15.89 12.53
C VAL A 37 1.88 -15.92 11.72
N THR A 38 3.03 -16.19 12.36
CA THR A 38 4.30 -16.24 11.63
C THR A 38 4.34 -17.37 10.60
N THR A 39 3.79 -18.54 10.93
CA THR A 39 3.67 -19.66 9.98
C THR A 39 2.76 -19.31 8.82
N PHE A 40 1.58 -18.75 9.08
CA PHE A 40 0.64 -18.34 8.03
C PHE A 40 1.28 -17.35 7.06
N MET A 41 1.95 -16.31 7.59
CA MET A 41 2.62 -15.30 6.76
C MET A 41 3.78 -15.92 5.95
N ASP A 42 4.53 -16.86 6.54
CA ASP A 42 5.63 -17.52 5.83
C ASP A 42 5.12 -18.40 4.68
N GLU A 43 4.09 -19.20 4.92
CA GLU A 43 3.46 -20.04 3.90
C GLU A 43 2.94 -19.23 2.70
N HIS A 44 2.29 -18.09 2.96
CA HIS A 44 1.62 -17.33 1.90
C HIS A 44 2.52 -16.31 1.20
N LEU A 45 3.65 -15.91 1.79
CA LEU A 45 4.53 -14.87 1.21
C LEU A 45 5.94 -15.39 0.90
N SER A 46 6.22 -16.70 1.08
CA SER A 46 7.52 -17.34 0.85
C SER A 46 8.03 -17.15 -0.57
N ASP A 47 7.15 -17.17 -1.57
CA ASP A 47 7.51 -17.02 -2.98
C ASP A 47 8.12 -15.65 -3.32
N ILE A 48 7.91 -14.64 -2.45
CA ILE A 48 8.37 -13.26 -2.61
C ILE A 48 9.78 -13.07 -2.03
N LYS A 49 10.30 -14.03 -1.25
CA LYS A 49 11.65 -13.95 -0.68
C LYS A 49 12.71 -13.84 -1.79
N ARG A 50 13.69 -12.96 -1.59
CA ARG A 50 14.85 -12.85 -2.49
C ARG A 50 15.83 -13.99 -2.24
N HIS A 51 16.03 -14.35 -0.98
CA HIS A 51 16.84 -15.47 -0.52
C HIS A 51 16.04 -16.37 0.43
N GLU A 52 16.31 -17.68 0.45
CA GLU A 52 15.57 -18.64 1.29
C GLU A 52 15.60 -18.27 2.80
N ASP A 53 16.72 -17.70 3.25
CA ASP A 53 16.94 -17.26 4.62
C ASP A 53 16.25 -15.93 5.00
N ASP A 54 15.68 -15.22 4.02
CA ASP A 54 14.98 -13.97 4.28
C ASP A 54 13.74 -14.20 5.13
N LYS A 55 13.65 -13.48 6.25
CA LYS A 55 12.52 -13.61 7.17
C LYS A 55 11.37 -12.71 6.71
N ILE A 56 10.21 -13.30 6.45
CA ILE A 56 8.99 -12.56 6.10
C ILE A 56 8.55 -11.69 7.28
N LEU A 57 8.34 -12.34 8.42
CA LEU A 57 7.87 -11.72 9.64
C LEU A 57 8.40 -12.49 10.84
N THR A 58 8.89 -11.79 11.86
CA THR A 58 9.37 -12.41 13.10
C THR A 58 8.51 -12.00 14.28
N LYS A 59 8.51 -12.80 15.36
CA LYS A 59 7.83 -12.45 16.62
C LYS A 59 8.27 -11.07 17.13
N THR A 60 9.57 -10.76 17.01
CA THR A 60 10.12 -9.45 17.38
C THR A 60 9.56 -8.32 16.52
N MET A 61 9.43 -8.51 15.20
CA MET A 61 8.82 -7.52 14.31
C MET A 61 7.36 -7.24 14.68
N ILE A 62 6.55 -8.28 14.91
CA ILE A 62 5.13 -8.12 15.31
C ILE A 62 5.02 -7.36 16.64
N ASN A 63 5.85 -7.73 17.61
CA ASN A 63 5.91 -7.03 18.89
C ASN A 63 6.32 -5.55 18.72
N ASN A 64 7.26 -5.26 17.81
CA ASN A 64 7.68 -3.90 17.51
C ASN A 64 6.56 -3.10 16.82
N TYR A 65 5.78 -3.71 15.93
CA TYR A 65 4.63 -3.04 15.32
C TYR A 65 3.55 -2.72 16.37
N THR A 66 3.32 -3.61 17.32
CA THR A 66 2.41 -3.35 18.44
C THR A 66 2.92 -2.21 19.33
N LYS A 67 4.22 -2.23 19.70
CA LYS A 67 4.83 -1.20 20.55
C LYS A 67 4.88 0.18 19.89
N ASN A 68 5.02 0.24 18.57
CA ASN A 68 5.04 1.49 17.81
C ASN A 68 3.64 1.89 17.30
N ASN A 69 2.56 1.33 17.87
CA ASN A 69 1.17 1.66 17.52
C ASN A 69 0.83 1.48 16.03
N LEU A 70 1.55 0.62 15.30
CA LEU A 70 1.26 0.26 13.91
C LEU A 70 0.24 -0.87 13.80
N LEU A 71 0.14 -1.69 14.85
CA LEU A 71 -0.75 -2.82 14.94
C LEU A 71 -1.44 -2.78 16.30
N PRO A 72 -2.77 -2.88 16.38
CA PRO A 72 -3.46 -3.03 17.65
C PRO A 72 -2.93 -4.24 18.44
N PRO A 73 -2.91 -4.18 19.79
CA PRO A 73 -2.39 -5.27 20.60
C PRO A 73 -3.28 -6.51 20.51
N PRO A 74 -2.70 -7.73 20.58
CA PRO A 74 -3.47 -8.96 20.51
C PRO A 74 -4.41 -9.12 21.72
N VAL A 75 -5.58 -9.71 21.49
CA VAL A 75 -6.58 -9.98 22.53
C VAL A 75 -6.32 -11.38 23.09
N LYS A 76 -6.07 -11.48 24.41
CA LYS A 76 -5.76 -12.77 25.08
C LYS A 76 -4.64 -13.56 24.38
N LYS A 77 -3.61 -12.86 23.90
CA LYS A 77 -2.47 -13.41 23.11
C LYS A 77 -2.84 -13.99 21.74
N LYS A 78 -4.00 -13.63 21.21
CA LYS A 78 -4.43 -14.04 19.87
C LYS A 78 -4.61 -12.84 18.94
N TYR A 79 -4.39 -13.12 17.66
CA TYR A 79 -4.46 -12.18 16.55
C TYR A 79 -5.66 -12.56 15.69
N SER A 80 -6.61 -11.64 15.56
CA SER A 80 -7.77 -11.79 14.70
C SER A 80 -7.41 -11.70 13.22
N LYS A 81 -8.35 -12.09 12.36
CA LYS A 81 -8.28 -11.93 10.90
C LYS A 81 -7.84 -10.52 10.46
N GLU A 82 -8.32 -9.50 11.14
CA GLU A 82 -7.94 -8.10 10.87
C GLU A 82 -6.48 -7.78 11.20
N HIS A 83 -5.91 -8.41 12.24
CA HIS A 83 -4.47 -8.25 12.50
C HIS A 83 -3.66 -8.78 11.32
N ILE A 84 -4.12 -9.86 10.68
CA ILE A 84 -3.45 -10.45 9.51
C ILE A 84 -3.49 -9.47 8.32
N TYR A 85 -4.63 -8.80 8.09
CA TYR A 85 -4.73 -7.77 7.07
C TYR A 85 -3.78 -6.60 7.30
N VAL A 86 -3.74 -6.08 8.53
CA VAL A 86 -2.83 -4.98 8.89
C VAL A 86 -1.37 -5.42 8.76
N LEU A 87 -1.01 -6.63 9.21
CA LEU A 87 0.35 -7.18 9.04
C LEU A 87 0.73 -7.36 7.57
N THR A 88 -0.22 -7.72 6.72
CA THR A 88 -0.01 -7.84 5.28
C THR A 88 0.30 -6.47 4.65
N PHE A 89 -0.48 -5.43 5.00
CA PHE A 89 -0.18 -4.06 4.56
C PHE A 89 1.20 -3.58 5.05
N ILE A 90 1.53 -3.81 6.32
CA ILE A 90 2.86 -3.45 6.85
C ILE A 90 3.96 -4.16 6.07
N TYR A 91 3.78 -5.44 5.74
CA TYR A 91 4.77 -6.21 4.99
C TYR A 91 5.03 -5.63 3.59
N TYR A 92 3.99 -5.21 2.86
CA TYR A 92 4.16 -4.60 1.54
C TYR A 92 4.75 -3.19 1.61
N LEU A 93 4.36 -2.38 2.61
CA LEU A 93 4.77 -0.99 2.70
C LEU A 93 6.18 -0.79 3.27
N LYS A 94 6.66 -1.67 4.18
CA LYS A 94 7.91 -1.47 4.95
C LYS A 94 9.19 -1.32 4.12
N ASN A 95 9.21 -1.87 2.90
CA ASN A 95 10.39 -1.80 2.02
C ASN A 95 10.41 -0.52 1.16
N ILE A 96 9.30 0.22 1.14
CA ILE A 96 9.11 1.40 0.29
C ILE A 96 8.99 2.67 1.14
N LEU A 97 8.29 2.58 2.28
CA LEU A 97 7.93 3.71 3.12
C LEU A 97 8.64 3.69 4.48
N SER A 98 8.83 4.88 5.04
CA SER A 98 9.31 5.02 6.42
C SER A 98 8.25 4.53 7.41
N ILE A 99 8.67 4.12 8.62
CA ILE A 99 7.75 3.73 9.70
C ILE A 99 6.73 4.86 10.00
N SER A 100 7.19 6.12 9.96
CA SER A 100 6.33 7.29 10.19
C SER A 100 5.22 7.40 9.14
N ASP A 101 5.55 7.20 7.86
CA ASP A 101 4.56 7.29 6.78
C ASP A 101 3.56 6.13 6.82
N ILE A 102 4.03 4.92 7.20
CA ILE A 102 3.15 3.78 7.42
C ILE A 102 2.18 4.07 8.59
N GLN A 103 2.64 4.71 9.68
CA GLN A 103 1.77 5.11 10.78
C GLN A 103 0.70 6.13 10.35
N LYS A 104 1.08 7.13 9.55
CA LYS A 104 0.14 8.14 9.02
C LYS A 104 -1.01 7.49 8.23
N LEU A 105 -0.73 6.39 7.52
CA LEU A 105 -1.71 5.63 6.74
C LEU A 105 -2.51 4.62 7.58
N LEU A 106 -1.83 3.81 8.39
CA LEU A 106 -2.45 2.69 9.09
C LEU A 106 -3.20 3.10 10.34
N ASN A 107 -2.79 4.15 11.06
CA ASN A 107 -3.49 4.53 12.30
C ASN A 107 -4.94 4.97 12.03
N PRO A 108 -5.24 5.86 11.05
CA PRO A 108 -6.62 6.19 10.71
C PRO A 108 -7.45 4.98 10.27
N LEU A 109 -6.81 3.99 9.63
CA LEU A 109 -7.45 2.76 9.21
C LEU A 109 -7.80 1.89 10.43
N THR A 110 -6.85 1.66 11.32
CA THR A 110 -7.06 0.83 12.51
C THR A 110 -7.98 1.50 13.52
N ASP A 111 -7.86 2.80 13.75
CA ASP A 111 -8.71 3.55 14.70
C ASP A 111 -10.20 3.51 14.32
N LYS A 112 -10.51 3.43 13.02
CA LYS A 112 -11.89 3.54 12.51
C LYS A 112 -12.51 2.21 12.11
N PHE A 113 -11.71 1.27 11.61
CA PHE A 113 -12.21 0.07 10.92
C PHE A 113 -11.76 -1.26 11.56
N PHE A 114 -10.98 -1.23 12.64
CA PHE A 114 -10.49 -2.44 13.30
C PHE A 114 -11.41 -2.90 14.44
N ASN A 115 -12.03 -4.07 14.29
CA ASN A 115 -13.00 -4.70 15.18
C ASN A 115 -14.13 -3.73 15.55
N THR A 116 -14.51 -2.87 14.60
CA THR A 116 -15.59 -1.90 14.74
C THR A 116 -16.76 -2.26 13.84
N ASP A 117 -17.94 -1.72 14.15
CA ASP A 117 -19.09 -1.71 13.23
C ASP A 117 -18.93 -0.68 12.09
N GLY A 118 -17.68 -0.29 11.78
CA GLY A 118 -17.36 0.66 10.73
C GLY A 118 -17.82 0.14 9.36
N VAL A 119 -18.41 1.03 8.57
CA VAL A 119 -18.84 0.73 7.20
C VAL A 119 -17.95 1.50 6.22
N PRO A 120 -17.26 0.84 5.28
CA PRO A 120 -17.19 -0.62 5.10
C PRO A 120 -16.30 -1.33 6.14
N ALA A 121 -16.54 -2.62 6.38
CA ALA A 121 -15.69 -3.45 7.25
C ALA A 121 -14.29 -3.61 6.66
N LEU A 122 -13.28 -3.83 7.51
CA LEU A 122 -11.88 -3.98 7.05
C LEU A 122 -11.68 -5.14 6.07
N ASP A 123 -12.45 -6.22 6.20
CA ASP A 123 -12.49 -7.33 5.23
C ASP A 123 -12.87 -6.86 3.82
N THR A 124 -13.87 -5.98 3.73
CA THR A 124 -14.30 -5.39 2.45
C THR A 124 -13.21 -4.46 1.90
N ILE A 125 -12.61 -3.62 2.74
CA ILE A 125 -11.51 -2.73 2.34
C ILE A 125 -10.34 -3.54 1.77
N TYR A 126 -9.95 -4.61 2.49
CA TYR A 126 -8.87 -5.50 2.07
C TYR A 126 -9.18 -6.16 0.74
N LYS A 127 -10.42 -6.65 0.56
CA LYS A 127 -10.85 -7.27 -0.69
C LYS A 127 -10.81 -6.31 -1.88
N GLU A 128 -11.33 -5.10 -1.72
CA GLU A 128 -11.31 -4.08 -2.78
C GLU A 128 -9.87 -3.73 -3.19
N ILE A 129 -8.96 -3.55 -2.22
CA ILE A 129 -7.54 -3.31 -2.51
C ILE A 129 -6.93 -4.50 -3.26
N TYR A 130 -7.18 -5.72 -2.79
CA TYR A 130 -6.69 -6.94 -3.42
C TYR A 130 -7.15 -7.08 -4.87
N ASP A 131 -8.44 -6.85 -5.14
CA ASP A 131 -9.00 -6.97 -6.49
C ASP A 131 -8.38 -5.92 -7.44
N MET A 132 -8.11 -4.71 -6.95
CA MET A 132 -7.42 -3.67 -7.73
C MET A 132 -5.94 -3.98 -7.97
N GLU A 133 -5.22 -4.45 -6.96
CA GLU A 133 -3.81 -4.87 -7.07
C GLU A 133 -3.65 -6.03 -8.05
N LYS A 134 -4.61 -6.96 -8.07
CA LYS A 134 -4.62 -8.08 -9.02
C LYS A 134 -4.67 -7.59 -10.48
N LEU A 135 -5.51 -6.60 -10.79
CA LEU A 135 -5.57 -6.03 -12.14
C LEU A 135 -4.24 -5.37 -12.53
N GLN A 136 -3.57 -4.70 -11.59
CA GLN A 136 -2.26 -4.11 -11.82
C GLN A 136 -1.19 -5.17 -12.09
N LEU A 137 -1.23 -6.30 -11.36
CA LEU A 137 -0.30 -7.41 -11.56
C LEU A 137 -0.47 -8.06 -12.94
N GLU A 138 -1.71 -8.18 -13.44
CA GLU A 138 -1.98 -8.74 -14.77
C GLU A 138 -1.39 -7.88 -15.90
N ALA A 139 -1.29 -6.56 -15.70
CA ALA A 139 -0.69 -5.63 -16.67
C ALA A 139 0.84 -5.55 -16.59
N LEU A 140 1.44 -5.94 -15.45
CA LEU A 140 2.88 -5.82 -15.19
C LEU A 140 3.76 -6.50 -16.25
N PRO A 141 3.47 -7.73 -16.74
CA PRO A 141 4.31 -8.37 -17.75
C PRO A 141 4.44 -7.55 -19.03
N GLN A 142 3.35 -6.97 -19.53
CA GLN A 142 3.39 -6.19 -20.77
C GLN A 142 4.23 -4.93 -20.62
N ASP A 143 4.13 -4.26 -19.47
CA ASP A 143 4.94 -3.08 -19.15
C ASP A 143 6.45 -3.41 -19.09
N VAL A 144 6.83 -4.48 -18.38
CA VAL A 144 8.24 -4.90 -18.26
C VAL A 144 8.79 -5.39 -19.60
N LEU A 145 8.00 -6.11 -20.39
CA LEU A 145 8.39 -6.55 -21.73
C LEU A 145 8.61 -5.36 -22.68
N GLY A 146 7.74 -4.35 -22.63
CA GLY A 146 7.94 -3.12 -23.38
C GLY A 146 9.27 -2.44 -23.05
N LYS A 147 9.60 -2.30 -21.76
CA LYS A 147 10.89 -1.73 -21.32
C LYS A 147 12.08 -2.59 -21.73
N THR A 148 11.94 -3.91 -21.65
CA THR A 148 12.97 -4.86 -22.09
C THR A 148 13.28 -4.68 -23.58
N GLU A 149 12.26 -4.50 -24.42
CA GLU A 149 12.45 -4.28 -25.85
C GLU A 149 13.12 -2.94 -26.14
N LEU A 150 12.73 -1.86 -25.44
CA LEU A 150 13.40 -0.56 -25.53
C LEU A 150 14.89 -0.65 -25.15
N SER A 151 15.21 -1.35 -24.07
CA SER A 151 16.60 -1.53 -23.64
C SER A 151 17.43 -2.32 -24.65
N LYS A 152 16.84 -3.29 -25.37
CA LYS A 152 17.55 -4.04 -26.42
C LYS A 152 17.91 -3.23 -27.64
N GLN A 153 17.08 -2.24 -27.97
CA GLN A 153 17.29 -1.39 -29.14
C GLN A 153 18.34 -0.31 -28.86
N ALA A 154 18.70 -0.08 -27.60
CA ALA A 154 19.75 0.84 -27.23
C ALA A 154 21.16 0.25 -27.46
N PHE A 155 22.16 1.12 -27.66
CA PHE A 155 23.57 0.75 -27.77
C PHE A 155 23.88 -0.28 -28.87
N CYS A 156 23.13 -0.26 -29.98
CA CYS A 156 23.32 -1.20 -31.09
C CYS A 156 24.64 -0.98 -31.86
N ASP A 157 25.23 0.20 -31.70
CA ASP A 157 26.49 0.67 -32.27
C ASP A 157 27.73 0.20 -31.50
N VAL A 158 27.57 -0.41 -30.31
CA VAL A 158 28.68 -0.97 -29.53
C VAL A 158 29.15 -2.28 -30.16
N GLU A 159 30.42 -2.32 -30.58
CA GLU A 159 31.03 -3.49 -31.25
C GLU A 159 31.31 -4.66 -30.29
N ASN A 160 31.68 -4.36 -29.05
CA ASN A 160 31.90 -5.38 -28.03
C ASN A 160 30.56 -5.90 -27.51
N GLU A 161 30.24 -7.16 -27.81
CA GLU A 161 28.97 -7.78 -27.42
C GLU A 161 28.79 -7.93 -25.90
N GLU A 162 29.87 -8.12 -25.12
CA GLU A 162 29.77 -8.17 -23.65
C GLU A 162 29.41 -6.81 -23.06
N ASP A 163 30.05 -5.74 -23.53
CA ASP A 163 29.76 -4.37 -23.12
C ASP A 163 28.34 -3.96 -23.52
N LYS A 164 27.93 -4.31 -24.74
CA LYS A 164 26.57 -4.09 -25.23
C LYS A 164 25.53 -4.82 -24.38
N ASP A 165 25.76 -6.09 -24.05
CA ASP A 165 24.87 -6.86 -23.18
C ASP A 165 24.75 -6.23 -21.79
N PHE A 166 25.86 -5.83 -21.19
CA PHE A 166 25.88 -5.15 -19.90
C PHE A 166 25.13 -3.81 -19.94
N LEU A 167 25.39 -2.97 -20.94
CA LEU A 167 24.75 -1.66 -21.09
C LEU A 167 23.23 -1.78 -21.25
N GLN A 168 22.76 -2.76 -22.01
CA GLN A 168 21.33 -3.00 -22.18
C GLN A 168 20.67 -3.53 -20.90
N LEU A 169 21.34 -4.41 -20.15
CA LEU A 169 20.89 -4.83 -18.81
C LEU A 169 20.83 -3.64 -17.86
N PHE A 170 21.89 -2.84 -17.82
CA PHE A 170 21.98 -1.65 -16.97
C PHE A 170 20.86 -0.67 -17.29
N MET A 171 20.57 -0.43 -18.57
CA MET A 171 19.46 0.42 -18.99
C MET A 171 18.11 -0.12 -18.51
N LEU A 172 17.86 -1.43 -18.64
CA LEU A 172 16.61 -2.04 -18.16
C LEU A 172 16.45 -1.84 -16.65
N VAL A 173 17.52 -2.09 -15.88
CA VAL A 173 17.54 -1.88 -14.43
C VAL A 173 17.27 -0.41 -14.09
N CYS A 174 17.89 0.54 -14.81
CA CYS A 174 17.65 1.97 -14.61
C CYS A 174 16.20 2.38 -14.90
N LEU A 175 15.61 1.88 -15.99
CA LEU A 175 14.20 2.18 -16.34
C LEU A 175 13.24 1.68 -15.26
N LEU A 176 13.39 0.43 -14.82
CA LEU A 176 12.57 -0.15 -13.76
C LEU A 176 12.77 0.56 -12.41
N SER A 177 14.01 0.91 -12.09
CA SER A 177 14.33 1.64 -10.86
C SER A 177 13.76 3.05 -10.85
N PHE A 178 13.75 3.72 -12.01
CA PHE A 178 13.17 5.05 -12.14
C PHE A 178 11.65 5.03 -11.93
N ASP A 179 10.94 4.01 -12.43
CA ASP A 179 9.51 3.85 -12.15
C ASP A 179 9.21 3.71 -10.65
N VAL A 180 10.01 2.88 -9.95
CA VAL A 180 9.88 2.70 -8.50
C VAL A 180 10.15 4.01 -7.77
N TYR A 181 11.20 4.73 -8.17
CA TYR A 181 11.53 6.04 -7.60
C TYR A 181 10.40 7.05 -7.80
N MET A 182 9.84 7.17 -9.01
CA MET A 182 8.75 8.09 -9.29
C MET A 182 7.49 7.74 -8.50
N LYS A 183 7.11 6.45 -8.45
CA LYS A 183 5.97 5.98 -7.65
C LYS A 183 6.16 6.27 -6.17
N LYS A 184 7.37 6.04 -5.63
CA LYS A 184 7.69 6.36 -4.23
C LYS A 184 7.48 7.84 -3.91
N ASN A 185 7.99 8.75 -4.75
CA ASN A 185 7.80 10.19 -4.55
C ASN A 185 6.31 10.60 -4.62
N ILE A 186 5.55 9.99 -5.53
CA ILE A 186 4.09 10.22 -5.61
C ILE A 186 3.41 9.76 -4.32
N ILE A 187 3.73 8.56 -3.83
CA ILE A 187 3.16 8.02 -2.58
C ILE A 187 3.47 8.94 -1.40
N GLU A 188 4.73 9.35 -1.24
CA GLU A 188 5.15 10.25 -0.15
C GLU A 188 4.40 11.59 -0.24
N SER A 189 4.26 12.15 -1.44
CA SER A 189 3.50 13.40 -1.66
C SER A 189 2.01 13.26 -1.34
N LEU A 190 1.39 12.11 -1.66
CA LEU A 190 -0.01 11.83 -1.33
C LEU A 190 -0.23 11.73 0.18
N ILE A 191 0.71 11.11 0.90
CA ILE A 191 0.66 11.00 2.37
C ILE A 191 0.78 12.38 3.01
N ASP A 192 1.69 13.22 2.51
CA ASP A 192 1.89 14.56 3.04
C ASP A 192 0.68 15.46 2.78
N ASP A 193 0.08 15.42 1.58
CA ASP A 193 -1.15 16.14 1.26
C ASP A 193 -2.33 15.71 2.15
N TYR A 194 -2.52 14.39 2.33
CA TYR A 194 -3.54 13.86 3.23
C TYR A 194 -3.34 14.34 4.67
N THR A 195 -2.10 14.29 5.16
CA THR A 195 -1.76 14.69 6.53
C THR A 195 -1.92 16.20 6.73
N ALA A 196 -1.55 17.01 5.74
CA ALA A 196 -1.73 18.46 5.78
C ALA A 196 -3.21 18.85 5.81
N LYS A 197 -4.06 18.19 5.02
CA LYS A 197 -5.52 18.40 5.02
C LYS A 197 -6.17 17.98 6.34
N LYS A 198 -5.70 16.88 6.94
CA LYS A 198 -6.17 16.47 8.27
C LYS A 198 -5.76 17.48 9.35
N ALA A 199 -4.53 17.99 9.30
CA ALA A 199 -4.05 19.00 10.23
C ALA A 199 -4.80 20.34 10.09
N SER A 200 -5.29 20.70 8.90
CA SER A 200 -6.12 21.89 8.72
C SER A 200 -7.56 21.69 9.19
N SER A 201 -8.13 20.49 9.06
CA SER A 201 -9.48 20.19 9.58
C SER A 201 -9.52 20.08 11.11
N ASP A 202 -8.44 19.65 11.75
CA ASP A 202 -8.35 19.47 13.21
C ASP A 202 -7.92 20.75 13.96
N LYS A 203 -7.64 21.87 13.26
CA LYS A 203 -7.36 23.15 13.92
C LYS A 203 -8.62 23.68 14.61
N PRO A 204 -8.53 24.11 15.88
CA PRO A 204 -9.64 24.81 16.52
C PRO A 204 -9.95 26.06 15.71
N LYS A 205 -11.19 26.17 15.21
CA LYS A 205 -11.66 27.33 14.44
C LYS A 205 -11.30 28.60 15.18
N THR A 206 -10.73 29.55 14.45
CA THR A 206 -10.40 30.87 15.00
C THR A 206 -11.67 31.58 15.44
N LYS A 207 -11.55 32.52 16.38
CA LYS A 207 -12.70 33.33 16.84
C LYS A 207 -13.40 34.08 15.69
N GLU A 208 -12.68 34.38 14.62
CA GLU A 208 -13.22 35.03 13.42
C GLU A 208 -14.05 34.08 12.58
N GLU A 209 -13.55 32.86 12.30
CA GLU A 209 -14.30 31.82 11.59
C GLU A 209 -15.60 31.42 12.32
N ILE A 210 -15.55 31.31 13.66
CA ILE A 210 -16.74 31.04 14.48
C ILE A 210 -17.75 32.20 14.42
N LYS A 211 -17.26 33.44 14.29
CA LYS A 211 -18.12 34.63 14.22
C LYS A 211 -18.76 34.77 12.84
N GLU A 212 -18.06 34.36 11.79
CA GLU A 212 -18.52 34.35 10.40
C GLU A 212 -19.59 33.27 10.18
N GLU A 213 -19.35 32.02 10.61
CA GLU A 213 -20.37 30.94 10.56
C GLU A 213 -21.64 31.32 11.33
N LYS A 214 -21.51 31.96 12.50
CA LYS A 214 -22.67 32.45 13.26
C LYS A 214 -23.42 33.59 12.57
N ARG A 215 -22.75 34.36 11.70
CA ARG A 215 -23.37 35.43 10.92
C ARG A 215 -24.14 34.82 9.74
N GLU A 216 -23.51 33.91 9.00
CA GLU A 216 -24.11 33.20 7.86
C GLU A 216 -25.33 32.38 8.30
N ALA A 217 -25.23 31.58 9.36
CA ALA A 217 -26.37 30.82 9.88
C ALA A 217 -27.53 31.72 10.36
N LYS A 218 -27.23 32.93 10.86
CA LYS A 218 -28.27 33.92 11.22
C LYS A 218 -28.94 34.53 9.99
N GLU A 219 -28.22 34.66 8.89
CA GLU A 219 -28.68 35.25 7.65
C GLU A 219 -29.56 34.26 6.89
N GLU A 220 -29.13 33.01 6.76
CA GLU A 220 -29.93 31.91 6.21
C GLU A 220 -31.22 31.69 7.01
N ALA A 221 -31.15 31.72 8.35
CA ALA A 221 -32.34 31.59 9.19
C ALA A 221 -33.32 32.77 9.05
N LYS A 222 -32.83 33.98 8.74
CA LYS A 222 -33.68 35.14 8.44
C LYS A 222 -34.31 35.01 7.06
N GLU A 223 -33.57 34.51 6.09
CA GLU A 223 -34.03 34.34 4.72
C GLU A 223 -35.09 33.23 4.61
N ALA A 224 -34.87 32.09 5.27
CA ALA A 224 -35.86 31.01 5.40
C ALA A 224 -37.16 31.49 6.05
N LYS A 225 -37.08 32.34 7.08
CA LYS A 225 -38.26 32.94 7.74
C LYS A 225 -38.99 33.96 6.85
N ARG A 226 -38.27 34.68 5.99
CA ARG A 226 -38.87 35.60 5.00
C ARG A 226 -39.59 34.83 3.89
N ALA A 227 -38.95 33.78 3.36
CA ALA A 227 -39.55 32.90 2.36
C ALA A 227 -40.81 32.19 2.86
N ALA A 228 -40.83 31.76 4.13
CA ALA A 228 -42.00 31.14 4.74
C ALA A 228 -43.18 32.11 4.97
N LYS A 229 -42.90 33.42 5.12
CA LYS A 229 -43.93 34.46 5.26
C LYS A 229 -44.54 34.92 3.93
N GLN A 230 -43.84 34.72 2.81
CA GLN A 230 -44.36 35.08 1.47
C GLN A 230 -45.20 33.95 0.85
N LYS A 231 -45.22 32.76 1.46
CA LYS A 231 -46.03 31.60 1.03
C LYS A 231 -47.33 31.42 1.84
N LYS A 232 -47.69 32.39 2.69
CA LYS A 232 -48.98 32.49 3.39
C LYS A 232 -49.68 33.76 2.94
#